data_AF-A0AAD3W706-F1
#
_entry.id   AF-A0AAD3W706-F1
#
_cell.length_a   1.000
_cell.length_b   1.000
_cell.length_c   1.000
_cell.angle_alpha   90.00
_cell.angle_beta   90.00
_cell.angle_gamma   90.00
#
_symmetry.space_group_name_H-M   'P 1'
#
loop_
_entity.id
_entity.type
_entity.pdbx_description
1 polymer ?
#
loop_
_entity_poly.entity_id
_entity_poly.type
_entity_poly.pdbx_seq_one_letter_code
_entity_poly.pdbx_strand_id
1 'polypeptide(L)' 'YVALSAQRLSEMMKAISVGMSEVAAKAKRPVLLTSAAARSQVYEIASRIVPEIAVVAYEELDDRANVEAVKVIRLD' A
#
# COMPACT_ATOMS: atom_id res chain seq x y z
N TYR A 1 16.35 -3.08 4.76
CA TYR A 1 16.69 -1.69 4.38
C TYR A 1 16.43 -1.54 2.89
N VAL A 2 15.57 -0.60 2.47
CA VAL A 2 15.39 -0.28 1.03
C VAL A 2 16.20 0.98 0.74
N ALA A 3 17.18 0.87 -0.16
CA ALA A 3 17.93 2.01 -0.63
C ALA A 3 17.13 2.72 -1.75
N LEU A 4 16.15 3.54 -1.36
CA LEU A 4 15.43 4.41 -2.29
C LEU A 4 16.11 5.78 -2.36
N SER A 5 16.19 6.36 -3.57
CA SER A 5 16.51 7.77 -3.70
C SER A 5 15.40 8.61 -3.06
N ALA A 6 15.74 9.82 -2.59
CA ALA A 6 14.75 10.73 -2.01
C ALA A 6 13.59 11.02 -2.98
N GLN A 7 13.90 11.12 -4.29
CA GLN A 7 12.90 11.29 -5.34
C GLN A 7 11.93 10.12 -5.40
N ARG A 8 12.44 8.87 -5.50
CA ARG A 8 11.59 7.68 -5.58
C ARG A 8 10.75 7.47 -4.32
N LEU A 9 11.31 7.79 -3.14
CA LEU A 9 10.55 7.76 -1.90
C LEU A 9 9.39 8.77 -1.94
N SER A 10 9.66 10.01 -2.37
CA SER A 10 8.64 11.06 -2.48
C SER A 10 7.53 10.68 -3.47
N GLU A 11 7.89 10.15 -4.64
CA GLU A 11 6.94 9.64 -5.64
C GLU A 11 6.06 8.54 -5.05
N MET A 12 6.65 7.58 -4.34
CA MET A 12 5.91 6.50 -3.71
C MET A 12 4.98 6.99 -2.61
N MET A 13 5.44 7.91 -1.76
CA MET A 13 4.60 8.51 -0.73
C MET A 13 3.41 9.27 -1.34
N LYS A 14 3.66 10.05 -2.40
CA LYS A 14 2.60 10.77 -3.12
C LYS A 14 1.59 9.80 -3.75
N ALA A 15 2.06 8.76 -4.43
CA ALA A 15 1.19 7.79 -5.09
C ALA A 15 0.31 7.01 -4.09
N ILE A 16 0.87 6.63 -2.94
CA ILE A 16 0.11 6.03 -1.82
C ILE A 16 -0.94 7.00 -1.30
N SER A 17 -0.56 8.25 -0.99
CA SER A 17 -1.48 9.25 -0.47
C SER A 17 -2.69 9.48 -1.38
N VAL A 18 -2.43 9.66 -2.68
CA VAL A 18 -3.48 9.86 -3.69
C VAL A 18 -4.35 8.62 -3.83
N GLY A 19 -3.75 7.44 -4.00
CA GLY A 19 -4.49 6.19 -4.14
C GLY A 19 -5.39 5.90 -2.93
N MET A 20 -4.88 6.15 -1.72
CA MET A 20 -5.66 5.93 -0.50
C MET A 20 -6.80 6.93 -0.34
N SER A 21 -6.59 8.20 -0.69
CA SER A 21 -7.64 9.22 -0.62
C SER A 21 -8.80 8.91 -1.57
N GLU A 22 -8.52 8.42 -2.78
CA GLU A 22 -9.55 7.99 -3.73
C GLU A 22 -10.35 6.79 -3.22
N VAL A 23 -9.68 5.84 -2.58
CA VAL A 23 -10.31 4.61 -2.10
C VAL A 23 -11.08 4.84 -0.79
N ALA A 24 -10.62 5.74 0.08
CA ALA A 24 -11.27 6.06 1.35
C ALA A 24 -12.73 6.52 1.18
N ALA A 25 -13.07 7.13 0.03
CA ALA A 25 -14.45 7.49 -0.31
C ALA A 25 -15.36 6.29 -0.58
N LYS A 26 -14.79 5.14 -0.94
CA LYS A 26 -15.51 3.93 -1.36
C LYS A 26 -15.43 2.79 -0.34
N ALA A 27 -14.41 2.78 0.51
CA ALA A 27 -14.17 1.74 1.49
C ALA A 27 -13.76 2.32 2.84
N LYS A 28 -14.40 1.87 3.93
CA LYS A 28 -14.15 2.37 5.29
C LYS A 28 -12.76 2.05 5.83
N ARG A 29 -12.16 0.94 5.41
CA ARG A 29 -10.86 0.43 5.87
C ARG A 29 -10.10 -0.22 4.73
N PRO A 30 -9.51 0.57 3.83
CA PRO A 30 -8.77 0.01 2.72
C PRO A 30 -7.44 -0.60 3.18
N VAL A 31 -7.00 -1.62 2.45
CA VAL A 31 -5.80 -2.40 2.74
C VAL A 31 -4.88 -2.34 1.52
N LEU A 32 -3.57 -2.21 1.74
CA LEU A 32 -2.59 -2.35 0.66
C LEU A 32 -2.17 -3.81 0.56
N LEU A 33 -2.27 -4.35 -0.65
CA LEU A 33 -1.76 -5.68 -0.99
C LEU A 33 -0.41 -5.58 -1.70
N THR A 34 0.53 -6.42 -1.31
CA THR A 34 1.88 -6.47 -1.89
C THR A 34 2.47 -7.87 -1.79
N SER A 35 3.67 -8.09 -2.32
CA SER A 35 4.41 -9.34 -2.12
C SER A 35 5.00 -9.42 -0.70
N ALA A 36 5.14 -10.63 -0.14
CA ALA A 36 5.78 -10.83 1.16
C ALA A 36 7.15 -10.13 1.30
N ALA A 37 7.96 -10.14 0.24
CA ALA A 37 9.30 -9.54 0.23
C ALA A 37 9.33 -8.02 0.48
N ALA A 38 8.25 -7.32 0.12
CA ALA A 38 8.15 -5.86 0.24
C ALA A 38 7.23 -5.40 1.38
N ARG A 39 6.49 -6.32 2.02
CA ARG A 39 5.40 -6.01 2.98
C ARG A 39 5.83 -5.09 4.11
N SER A 40 6.93 -5.41 4.80
CA SER A 40 7.41 -4.63 5.94
C SER A 40 7.88 -3.24 5.52
N GLN A 41 8.56 -3.12 4.38
CA GLN A 41 9.08 -1.83 3.93
C GLN A 41 7.97 -0.94 3.33
N VAL A 42 6.99 -1.54 2.65
CA VAL A 42 5.78 -0.83 2.22
C VAL A 42 5.01 -0.31 3.43
N TYR A 43 4.88 -1.11 4.50
CA TYR A 43 4.26 -0.65 5.76
C TYR A 43 5.01 0.52 6.39
N GLU A 44 6.34 0.45 6.51
CA GLU A 44 7.16 1.53 7.09
C GLU A 44 7.00 2.87 6.36
N ILE A 45 6.73 2.84 5.05
CA ILE A 45 6.56 4.04 4.23
C ILE A 45 5.10 4.49 4.26
N ALA A 46 4.15 3.58 4.07
CA ALA A 46 2.72 3.88 4.00
C ALA A 46 2.16 4.37 5.35
N SER A 47 2.60 3.79 6.47
CA SER A 47 2.16 4.18 7.82
C SER A 47 2.51 5.62 8.21
N ARG A 48 3.53 6.21 7.58
CA ARG A 48 3.87 7.63 7.77
C ARG A 48 2.87 8.59 7.13
N ILE A 49 2.05 8.08 6.22
CA ILE A 49 1.11 8.85 5.40
C ILE A 49 -0.32 8.56 5.88
N VAL A 50 -0.60 7.29 6.15
CA VAL A 50 -1.89 6.78 6.61
C VAL A 50 -1.63 5.96 7.88
N PRO A 51 -1.74 6.58 9.08
CA PRO A 51 -1.31 5.98 10.35
C PRO A 51 -1.96 4.63 10.69
N GLU A 52 -3.17 4.37 10.20
CA GLU A 52 -3.94 3.14 10.48
C GLU A 52 -4.01 2.19 9.26
N ILE A 53 -3.07 2.31 8.32
CA ILE A 53 -3.08 1.47 7.12
C ILE A 53 -2.67 0.03 7.43
N ALA A 54 -3.46 -0.92 6.94
CA ALA A 54 -3.07 -2.31 6.91
C ALA A 54 -2.32 -2.59 5.60
N VAL A 55 -1.14 -3.23 5.70
CA VAL A 55 -0.39 -3.75 4.56
C VAL A 55 -0.28 -5.26 4.71
N VAL A 56 -0.83 -5.98 3.74
CA VAL A 56 -0.98 -7.43 3.73
C VAL A 56 -0.23 -8.00 2.54
N ALA A 57 0.53 -9.07 2.77
CA ALA A 57 1.17 -9.83 1.72
C ALA A 57 0.15 -10.74 1.04
N TYR A 58 0.31 -11.03 -0.26
CA TYR A 58 -0.56 -11.98 -0.95
C TYR A 58 -0.62 -13.34 -0.24
N GLU A 59 0.50 -13.76 0.34
CA GLU A 59 0.69 -15.02 1.06
C GLU A 59 0.03 -15.05 2.46
N GLU A 60 -0.40 -13.89 2.98
CA GLU A 60 -1.12 -13.78 4.26
C GLU A 60 -2.65 -13.88 4.07
N LEU A 61 -3.12 -13.91 2.82
CA LEU A 61 -4.53 -14.11 2.52
C LEU A 61 -4.91 -15.58 2.59
N ASP A 62 -6.10 -15.86 3.10
CA ASP A 62 -6.71 -17.17 2.93
C ASP A 62 -7.03 -17.40 1.45
N ASP A 63 -6.82 -18.62 0.94
CA ASP A 63 -7.09 -18.98 -0.46
C ASP A 63 -8.56 -18.77 -0.86
N ARG A 64 -9.47 -18.65 0.12
CA ARG A 64 -10.90 -18.39 -0.07
C ARG A 64 -11.26 -16.90 0.06
N ALA A 65 -10.29 -16.03 0.28
CA ALA A 65 -10.53 -14.60 0.41
C ALA A 65 -11.08 -14.04 -0.91
N ASN A 66 -12.22 -13.35 -0.83
CA ASN A 66 -12.77 -12.63 -1.96
C ASN A 66 -12.09 -11.25 -2.06
N VAL A 67 -11.15 -11.11 -2.99
CA VAL A 67 -10.35 -9.89 -3.16
C VAL A 67 -10.85 -9.08 -4.36
N GLU A 68 -11.11 -7.80 -4.14
CA GLU A 68 -11.40 -6.84 -5.20
C GLU A 68 -10.31 -5.76 -5.24
N ALA A 69 -9.60 -5.67 -6.36
CA ALA A 69 -8.60 -4.64 -6.59
C ALA A 69 -9.26 -3.35 -7.08
N VAL A 70 -9.54 -2.43 -6.15
CA VAL A 70 -10.20 -1.14 -6.44
C VAL A 70 -9.27 -0.07 -7.02
N LYS A 71 -7.96 -0.17 -6.77
CA LYS A 71 -6.93 0.74 -7.28
C LYS A 71 -5.56 0.05 -7.28
N VAL A 72 -4.78 0.28 -8.33
CA VAL A 72 -3.36 -0.11 -8.40
C VAL A 72 -2.50 1.14 -8.30
N ILE A 73 -1.54 1.14 -7.37
CA ILE A 73 -0.55 2.21 -7.23
C ILE A 73 0.57 1.95 -8.22
N ARG A 74 0.82 2.88 -9.13
CA ARG A 74 1.92 2.83 -10.10
C ARG A 74 2.92 3.95 -9.81
N LEU A 75 4.20 3.64 -9.98
CA LEU A 75 5.30 4.58 -9.90
C LEU A 75 5.87 4.67 -11.32
N ASP A 76 5.78 5.84 -11.94
CA ASP A 76 6.39 6.12 -13.25
C ASP A 76 7.88 6.48 -13.04
#